data_AF-A0A833VYX8-F1
#
_entry.id   AF-A0A833VYX8-F1
#
_cell.length_a   1.000
_cell.length_b   1.000
_cell.length_c   1.000
_cell.angle_alpha   90.00
_cell.angle_beta   90.00
_cell.angle_gamma   90.00
#
_symmetry.space_group_name_H-M   'P 1'
#
loop_
_entity.id
_entity.type
_entity.pdbx_description
1 polymer ?
#
loop_
_entity_poly.entity_id
_entity_poly.type
_entity_poly.pdbx_seq_one_letter_code
_entity_poly.pdbx_strand_id
1 'polypeptide(L)'
;MLLRLRPIPSFSPPPTSFHRRRYSITAAQLTTASSPTTPPPPPPLVKTALFIPPGVAIEDVSMEMVLSGSNIVLGPYAGDAKVKSVEFVKSSAKAKDCPRDPLRRPEFAILGRSNVGKSSLINSLVRKKDVALTSKKPAGKTQLINHFLINKSWYLVDLPGYGYAHASQSAKTDWSAFTKGYFLNRDTLVSALLLVDSNVPPQQIDLDCANWLGRNNIGFTFVFTKCDKVKIGKGKRSDDNLKKFQDLISKQYKEPPPWIMTSGITGLGRDNLLLHMSQLRNYWDQEAV
;
A
#
# COMPACT_ATOMS: atom_id res chain seq x y z
N MET A 1 -3.41 24.49 -21.06
CA MET A 1 -2.98 23.25 -21.70
C MET A 1 -2.70 22.24 -20.58
N LEU A 2 -3.70 21.42 -20.21
CA LEU A 2 -3.59 20.45 -19.12
C LEU A 2 -2.86 19.20 -19.63
N LEU A 3 -1.55 19.11 -19.40
CA LEU A 3 -0.82 17.85 -19.47
C LEU A 3 -1.39 16.93 -18.38
N ARG A 4 -2.26 16.00 -18.78
CA ARG A 4 -2.63 14.86 -17.93
C ARG A 4 -1.42 13.94 -17.90
N LEU A 5 -0.63 14.04 -16.84
CA LEU A 5 0.37 13.05 -16.43
C LEU A 5 -0.24 11.65 -16.61
N ARG A 6 0.45 10.72 -17.28
CA ARG A 6 -0.01 9.33 -17.27
C ARG A 6 0.15 8.83 -15.83
N PRO A 7 -0.93 8.47 -15.13
CA PRO A 7 -0.81 8.01 -13.76
C PRO A 7 0.04 6.75 -13.71
N ILE A 8 0.79 6.57 -12.62
CA ILE A 8 1.30 5.25 -12.19
C ILE A 8 0.16 4.24 -12.38
N PRO A 9 0.40 3.02 -12.90
CA PRO A 9 -0.65 2.08 -13.27
C PRO A 9 -1.77 2.04 -12.24
N SER A 10 -2.99 2.46 -12.63
CA SER A 10 -4.14 2.51 -11.75
C SER A 10 -4.72 1.11 -11.59
N PHE A 11 -4.72 0.59 -10.37
CA PHE A 11 -5.24 -0.75 -10.07
C PHE A 11 -6.75 -0.70 -9.83
N SER A 12 -7.56 -0.89 -10.86
CA SER A 12 -9.02 -0.89 -10.70
C SER A 12 -9.56 -2.29 -10.38
N PRO A 13 -10.37 -2.46 -9.30
CA PRO A 13 -11.13 -3.69 -9.08
C PRO A 13 -12.27 -3.82 -10.12
N PRO A 14 -12.84 -5.02 -10.34
CA PRO A 14 -13.97 -5.20 -11.25
C PRO A 14 -15.20 -4.36 -10.82
N PRO A 15 -16.05 -3.92 -11.79
CA PRO A 15 -17.28 -3.20 -11.48
C PRO A 15 -18.21 -4.05 -10.61
N THR A 16 -18.84 -3.41 -9.63
CA THR A 16 -19.78 -4.05 -8.70
C THR A 16 -21.09 -4.42 -9.38
N SER A 17 -21.11 -5.56 -10.07
CA SER A 17 -22.33 -6.27 -10.43
C SER A 17 -22.13 -7.76 -10.15
N PHE A 18 -22.42 -8.16 -8.91
CA PHE A 18 -22.55 -9.57 -8.57
C PHE A 18 -23.83 -10.12 -9.20
N HIS A 19 -23.70 -10.83 -10.32
CA HIS A 19 -24.64 -11.88 -10.68
C HIS A 19 -23.94 -13.22 -10.49
N ARG A 20 -24.44 -13.95 -9.50
CA ARG A 20 -23.97 -15.27 -9.09
C ARG A 20 -24.33 -16.27 -10.19
N ARG A 21 -23.50 -16.41 -11.24
CA ARG A 21 -23.62 -17.56 -12.15
C ARG A 21 -23.15 -18.81 -11.41
N ARG A 22 -24.12 -19.64 -11.01
CA ARG A 22 -23.90 -21.03 -10.60
C ARG A 22 -23.43 -21.77 -11.85
N TYR A 23 -22.20 -22.29 -11.83
CA TYR A 23 -21.81 -23.34 -12.76
C TYR A 23 -22.06 -24.68 -12.08
N SER A 24 -23.04 -25.41 -12.60
CA SER A 24 -23.28 -26.83 -12.37
C SER A 24 -22.15 -27.63 -13.02
N ILE A 25 -21.45 -28.44 -12.23
CA ILE A 25 -20.45 -29.40 -12.73
C ILE A 25 -21.17 -30.74 -12.90
N THR A 26 -21.28 -31.20 -14.13
CA THR A 26 -21.73 -32.57 -14.45
C THR A 26 -20.51 -33.49 -14.41
N ALA A 27 -20.64 -34.61 -13.71
CA ALA A 27 -19.64 -35.66 -13.65
C ALA A 27 -19.61 -36.45 -14.97
N ALA A 28 -18.41 -36.73 -15.49
CA ALA A 28 -18.17 -37.78 -16.48
C ALA A 28 -16.80 -38.43 -16.21
N GLN A 29 -16.74 -39.72 -16.50
CA GLN A 29 -15.93 -40.75 -15.85
C GLN A 29 -14.52 -40.98 -16.45
N LEU A 30 -13.63 -41.47 -15.58
CA LEU A 30 -12.56 -42.49 -15.72
C LEU A 30 -11.86 -42.74 -17.07
N THR A 31 -10.52 -42.81 -17.04
CA THR A 31 -9.73 -44.02 -17.37
C THR A 31 -8.24 -43.85 -17.01
N THR A 32 -7.59 -44.99 -16.77
CA THR A 32 -6.29 -45.26 -16.16
C THR A 32 -5.10 -45.20 -17.12
N ALA A 33 -3.91 -44.78 -16.65
CA ALA A 33 -2.61 -45.44 -16.91
C ALA A 33 -1.45 -44.69 -16.23
N SER A 34 -0.59 -45.43 -15.55
CA SER A 34 0.62 -45.00 -14.82
C SER A 34 1.88 -45.11 -15.68
N SER A 35 2.72 -44.07 -15.67
CA SER A 35 4.16 -44.15 -16.03
C SER A 35 4.96 -43.13 -15.20
N PRO A 36 6.25 -43.35 -14.89
CA PRO A 36 6.98 -42.56 -13.92
C PRO A 36 7.50 -41.28 -14.58
N THR A 37 6.73 -40.20 -14.46
CA THR A 37 7.20 -38.88 -14.85
C THR A 37 8.09 -38.31 -13.74
N THR A 38 9.34 -38.00 -14.09
CA THR A 38 10.18 -37.01 -13.41
C THR A 38 9.32 -35.85 -12.89
N PRO A 39 9.54 -35.36 -11.65
CA PRO A 39 8.75 -34.26 -11.12
C PRO A 39 8.80 -33.10 -12.12
N PRO A 40 7.66 -32.48 -12.45
CA PRO A 40 7.66 -31.35 -13.36
C PRO A 40 8.63 -30.28 -12.83
N PRO A 41 9.36 -29.58 -13.70
CA PRO A 41 10.15 -28.44 -13.25
C PRO A 41 9.24 -27.52 -12.43
N PRO A 42 9.75 -26.89 -11.36
CA PRO A 42 8.95 -25.95 -10.58
C PRO A 42 8.32 -24.96 -11.57
N PRO A 43 7.01 -24.65 -11.42
CA PRO A 43 6.34 -23.76 -12.35
C PRO A 43 7.19 -22.48 -12.46
N PRO A 44 7.40 -21.96 -13.68
CA PRO A 44 8.17 -20.73 -13.84
C PRO A 44 7.61 -19.72 -12.85
N LEU A 45 8.49 -19.17 -12.00
CA LEU A 45 8.15 -18.16 -11.01
C LEU A 45 7.13 -17.22 -11.62
N VAL A 46 5.95 -17.16 -11.00
CA VAL A 46 4.76 -16.53 -11.57
C VAL A 46 5.03 -15.04 -11.74
N LYS A 47 5.62 -14.63 -12.88
CA LYS A 47 5.88 -13.23 -13.24
C LYS A 47 4.59 -12.40 -13.20
N THR A 48 3.43 -13.06 -13.33
CA THR A 48 2.08 -12.51 -13.19
C THR A 48 1.72 -11.99 -11.79
N ALA A 49 2.52 -12.28 -10.75
CA ALA A 49 2.27 -11.84 -9.38
C ALA A 49 3.10 -10.60 -8.96
N LEU A 50 4.03 -10.16 -9.80
CA LEU A 50 4.96 -9.08 -9.50
C LEU A 50 4.39 -7.72 -9.93
N PHE A 51 4.62 -6.70 -9.10
CA PHE A 51 4.49 -5.32 -9.50
C PHE A 51 5.75 -4.90 -10.26
N ILE A 52 5.57 -4.60 -11.54
CA ILE A 52 6.64 -4.14 -12.43
C ILE A 52 6.52 -2.61 -12.53
N PRO A 53 7.50 -1.85 -12.04
CA PRO A 53 7.45 -0.39 -12.12
C PRO A 53 7.64 0.08 -13.56
N PRO A 54 7.29 1.35 -13.85
CA PRO A 54 7.58 1.96 -15.14
C PRO A 54 9.08 1.85 -15.50
N GLY A 55 9.36 1.66 -16.78
CA GLY A 55 10.74 1.57 -17.30
C GLY A 55 11.41 0.20 -17.14
N VAL A 56 10.68 -0.84 -16.71
CA VAL A 56 11.18 -2.22 -16.66
C VAL A 56 10.42 -3.10 -17.64
N ALA A 57 11.14 -3.79 -18.53
CA ALA A 57 10.57 -4.79 -19.42
C ALA A 57 10.40 -6.14 -18.68
N ILE A 58 9.31 -6.87 -18.97
CA ILE A 58 8.94 -8.10 -18.24
C ILE A 58 9.97 -9.22 -18.46
N GLU A 59 10.55 -9.23 -19.65
CA GLU A 59 11.64 -10.10 -20.10
C GLU A 59 12.90 -9.92 -19.24
N ASP A 60 13.21 -8.69 -18.82
CA ASP A 60 14.42 -8.35 -18.07
C ASP A 60 14.28 -8.61 -16.56
N VAL A 61 13.07 -8.91 -16.07
CA VAL A 61 12.82 -9.15 -14.65
C VAL A 61 13.53 -10.43 -14.18
N SER A 62 14.49 -10.26 -13.28
CA SER A 62 15.14 -11.32 -12.50
C SER A 62 14.69 -11.31 -11.04
N MET A 63 14.89 -12.42 -10.33
CA MET A 63 14.50 -12.52 -8.91
C MET A 63 15.31 -11.60 -7.98
N GLU A 64 16.54 -11.26 -8.36
CA GLU A 64 17.40 -10.36 -7.59
C GLU A 64 16.91 -8.91 -7.61
N MET A 65 16.10 -8.56 -8.62
CA MET A 65 15.47 -7.25 -8.72
C MET A 65 14.25 -7.13 -7.80
N VAL A 66 13.74 -8.23 -7.24
CA VAL A 66 12.55 -8.20 -6.37
C VAL A 66 12.97 -7.81 -4.96
N LEU A 67 12.37 -6.74 -4.43
CA LEU A 67 12.57 -6.30 -3.07
C LEU A 67 12.17 -7.40 -2.08
N SER A 68 13.07 -7.75 -1.16
CA SER A 68 12.82 -8.78 -0.15
C SER A 68 11.57 -8.49 0.68
N GLY A 69 10.71 -9.49 0.84
CA GLY A 69 9.44 -9.37 1.58
C GLY A 69 8.37 -8.55 0.86
N SER A 70 8.38 -8.55 -0.48
CA SER A 70 7.45 -7.79 -1.32
C SER A 70 7.15 -8.53 -2.64
N ASN A 71 6.25 -8.00 -3.47
CA ASN A 71 6.15 -8.36 -4.89
C ASN A 71 6.71 -7.27 -5.82
N ILE A 72 7.53 -6.35 -5.32
CA ILE A 72 7.93 -5.14 -6.02
C ILE A 72 9.27 -5.36 -6.72
N VAL A 73 9.30 -5.19 -8.04
CA VAL A 73 10.54 -5.15 -8.82
C VAL A 73 11.18 -3.78 -8.71
N LEU A 74 12.51 -3.74 -8.60
CA LEU A 74 13.31 -2.52 -8.69
C LEU A 74 13.50 -2.12 -10.14
N GLY A 75 13.07 -0.90 -10.47
CA GLY A 75 13.26 -0.31 -11.78
C GLY A 75 14.42 0.68 -11.84
N PRO A 76 14.68 1.25 -13.03
CA PRO A 76 15.79 2.17 -13.27
C PRO A 76 15.67 3.48 -12.48
N TYR A 77 14.46 3.81 -12.01
CA TYR A 77 14.19 5.02 -11.23
C TYR A 77 14.51 4.86 -9.74
N ALA A 78 14.88 3.68 -9.26
CA ALA A 78 15.19 3.46 -7.84
C ALA A 78 16.51 4.18 -7.45
N GLY A 79 16.44 5.13 -6.51
CA GLY A 79 17.60 5.95 -6.12
C GLY A 79 17.22 7.09 -5.18
N ASP A 80 18.16 7.67 -4.44
CA ASP A 80 17.88 8.77 -3.49
C ASP A 80 16.83 8.42 -2.41
N ALA A 81 16.93 7.19 -1.88
CA ALA A 81 16.01 6.66 -0.86
C ALA A 81 16.36 7.12 0.58
N LYS A 82 17.56 7.68 0.81
CA LYS A 82 18.04 8.01 2.15
C LYS A 82 17.30 9.21 2.76
N VAL A 83 16.71 9.04 3.94
CA VAL A 83 16.14 10.14 4.74
C VAL A 83 17.24 10.78 5.59
N LYS A 84 17.56 12.04 5.29
CA LYS A 84 18.57 12.87 5.96
C LYS A 84 17.93 13.87 6.94
N SER A 85 16.79 14.44 6.58
CA SER A 85 16.06 15.40 7.41
C SER A 85 14.55 15.20 7.32
N VAL A 86 13.86 15.61 8.39
CA VAL A 86 12.40 15.66 8.49
C VAL A 86 12.02 16.90 9.28
N GLU A 87 11.02 17.62 8.77
CA GLU A 87 10.44 18.83 9.35
C GLU A 87 8.92 18.69 9.40
N PHE A 88 8.32 18.95 10.56
CA PHE A 88 6.87 19.05 10.66
C PHE A 88 6.42 20.40 10.13
N VAL A 89 5.56 20.40 9.12
CA VAL A 89 5.12 21.63 8.44
C VAL A 89 3.79 22.14 8.98
N LYS A 90 2.76 21.27 8.98
CA LYS A 90 1.41 21.68 9.38
C LYS A 90 0.50 20.49 9.69
N SER A 91 -0.42 20.71 10.62
CA SER A 91 -1.62 19.88 10.80
C SER A 91 -2.85 20.61 10.27
N SER A 92 -3.63 19.96 9.40
CA SER A 92 -4.80 20.54 8.76
C SER A 92 -6.06 19.73 9.05
N ALA A 93 -7.13 20.40 9.47
CA ALA A 93 -8.42 19.76 9.75
C ALA A 93 -9.26 19.53 8.47
N LYS A 94 -8.96 20.23 7.37
CA LYS A 94 -9.63 20.10 6.08
C LYS A 94 -8.60 20.01 4.97
N ALA A 95 -8.90 19.26 3.91
CA ALA A 95 -8.03 19.10 2.74
C ALA A 95 -7.64 20.44 2.09
N LYS A 96 -8.55 21.41 2.06
CA LYS A 96 -8.29 22.76 1.53
C LYS A 96 -7.26 23.56 2.33
N ASP A 97 -7.05 23.21 3.60
CA ASP A 97 -6.11 23.90 4.50
C ASP A 97 -4.71 23.26 4.45
N CYS A 98 -4.54 22.16 3.71
CA CYS A 98 -3.25 21.54 3.46
C CYS A 98 -2.33 22.51 2.71
N PRO A 99 -1.02 22.52 3.02
CA PRO A 99 -0.07 23.43 2.38
C PRO A 99 -0.08 23.22 0.86
N ARG A 100 -0.14 24.28 0.06
CA ARG A 100 0.13 24.20 -1.38
C ARG A 100 1.55 24.64 -1.59
N ASP A 101 2.44 23.70 -1.85
CA ASP A 101 3.85 23.97 -2.09
C ASP A 101 4.03 24.54 -3.51
N PRO A 102 4.54 25.79 -3.67
CA PRO A 102 4.82 26.35 -4.99
C PRO A 102 5.79 25.51 -5.81
N LEU A 103 6.65 24.73 -5.16
CA LEU A 103 7.61 23.83 -5.81
C LEU A 103 6.99 22.48 -6.22
N ARG A 104 5.68 22.29 -5.96
CA ARG A 104 4.90 21.09 -6.31
C ARG A 104 5.61 19.79 -5.93
N ARG A 105 6.24 19.75 -4.76
CA ARG A 105 7.00 18.57 -4.31
C ARG A 105 6.10 17.33 -4.21
N PRO A 106 6.60 16.15 -4.60
CA PRO A 106 5.84 14.90 -4.57
C PRO A 106 5.42 14.50 -3.15
N GLU A 107 4.25 13.89 -3.02
CA GLU A 107 3.66 13.48 -1.73
C GLU A 107 3.32 12.00 -1.67
N PHE A 108 3.56 11.39 -0.51
CA PHE A 108 3.11 10.04 -0.17
C PHE A 108 2.18 10.10 1.02
N ALA A 109 0.94 9.63 0.84
CA ALA A 109 -0.07 9.69 1.89
C ALA A 109 -0.18 8.34 2.61
N ILE A 110 0.10 8.32 3.91
CA ILE A 110 -0.05 7.15 4.77
C ILE A 110 -1.49 7.07 5.25
N LEU A 111 -2.13 5.93 5.00
CA LEU A 111 -3.51 5.64 5.37
C LEU A 111 -3.63 4.25 5.96
N GLY A 112 -4.57 4.05 6.86
CA GLY A 112 -4.88 2.72 7.40
C GLY A 112 -5.66 2.81 8.71
N ARG A 113 -6.19 1.67 9.17
CA ARG A 113 -6.99 1.58 10.39
C ARG A 113 -6.35 2.25 11.61
N SER A 114 -7.19 2.66 12.56
CA SER A 114 -6.68 3.02 13.88
C SER A 114 -5.86 1.86 14.48
N ASN A 115 -4.72 2.18 15.10
CA ASN A 115 -3.77 1.22 15.68
C ASN A 115 -3.10 0.21 14.70
N VAL A 116 -3.21 0.42 13.39
CA VAL A 116 -2.51 -0.42 12.39
C VAL A 116 -0.99 -0.26 12.44
N GLY A 117 -0.48 0.87 12.94
CA GLY A 117 0.95 1.16 13.04
C GLY A 117 1.45 2.35 12.22
N LYS A 118 0.57 3.26 11.75
CA LYS A 118 0.94 4.49 10.99
C LYS A 118 2.07 5.28 11.64
N SER A 119 1.88 5.76 12.88
CA SER A 119 2.90 6.56 13.58
C SER A 119 4.21 5.79 13.79
N SER A 120 4.13 4.49 14.07
CA SER A 120 5.32 3.63 14.21
C SER A 120 6.08 3.48 12.89
N LEU A 121 5.36 3.36 11.76
CA LEU A 121 5.97 3.31 10.44
C LEU A 121 6.63 4.65 10.11
N ILE A 122 5.96 5.79 10.36
CA ILE A 122 6.52 7.13 10.13
C ILE A 122 7.84 7.29 10.90
N ASN A 123 7.84 7.02 12.20
CA ASN A 123 9.04 7.13 13.04
C ASN A 123 10.16 6.20 12.57
N SER A 124 9.81 4.97 12.12
CA SER A 124 10.77 4.03 11.53
C SER A 124 11.38 4.59 10.25
N LEU A 125 10.57 5.10 9.30
CA LEU A 125 11.03 5.65 8.03
C LEU A 125 12.03 6.80 8.23
N VAL A 126 11.76 7.70 9.18
CA VAL A 126 12.55 8.92 9.40
C VAL A 126 13.71 8.75 10.41
N ARG A 127 13.89 7.57 11.03
CA ARG A 127 14.88 7.32 12.12
C ARG A 127 14.82 8.33 13.27
N LYS A 128 13.67 8.95 13.52
CA LYS A 128 13.48 9.84 14.66
C LYS A 128 12.35 9.34 15.54
N LYS A 129 12.60 9.33 16.84
CA LYS A 129 11.56 9.07 17.83
C LYS A 129 10.59 10.24 17.86
N ASP A 130 9.30 9.94 18.00
CA ASP A 130 8.24 10.89 18.33
C ASP A 130 7.97 12.02 17.31
N VAL A 131 8.37 11.86 16.04
CA VAL A 131 7.95 12.77 14.95
C VAL A 131 6.46 12.64 14.70
N ALA A 132 5.95 11.41 14.67
CA ALA A 132 4.54 11.11 14.75
C ALA A 132 4.22 10.52 16.12
N LEU A 133 3.29 11.15 16.85
CA LEU A 133 2.89 10.70 18.18
C LEU A 133 2.26 9.29 18.09
N THR A 134 2.90 8.30 18.73
CA THR A 134 2.41 6.92 18.83
C THR A 134 1.50 6.76 20.05
N SER A 135 0.29 7.35 20.02
CA SER A 135 -0.68 7.12 21.11
C SER A 135 -1.38 5.77 20.97
N LYS A 136 -1.46 4.99 22.05
CA LYS A 136 -2.31 3.77 22.15
C LYS A 136 -3.80 4.10 22.34
N LYS A 137 -4.11 5.30 22.85
CA LYS A 137 -5.48 5.83 22.95
C LYS A 137 -5.73 6.66 21.71
N PRO A 138 -6.67 6.28 20.84
CA PRO A 138 -6.84 6.99 19.60
C PRO A 138 -7.41 8.36 19.99
N ALA A 139 -6.73 9.45 19.60
CA ALA A 139 -7.06 10.82 19.97
C ALA A 139 -8.51 11.16 19.57
N GLY A 140 -9.39 11.17 20.57
CA GLY A 140 -10.82 11.37 20.36
C GLY A 140 -11.10 12.74 19.77
N LYS A 141 -11.87 12.73 18.68
CA LYS A 141 -12.57 13.84 18.00
C LYS A 141 -11.81 14.64 16.93
N THR A 142 -10.54 14.97 17.04
CA THR A 142 -9.87 15.81 16.01
C THR A 142 -8.99 14.97 15.10
N GLN A 143 -9.51 14.63 13.92
CA GLN A 143 -8.77 13.96 12.85
C GLN A 143 -8.03 15.03 12.03
N LEU A 144 -6.70 15.07 12.12
CA LEU A 144 -5.86 16.03 11.40
C LEU A 144 -5.03 15.32 10.33
N ILE A 145 -4.75 16.03 9.25
CA ILE A 145 -3.78 15.64 8.22
C ILE A 145 -2.44 16.29 8.58
N ASN A 146 -1.40 15.50 8.84
CA ASN A 146 -0.09 16.02 9.22
C ASN A 146 0.87 15.93 8.04
N HIS A 147 1.52 17.04 7.69
CA HIS A 147 2.52 17.09 6.63
C HIS A 147 3.93 17.14 7.22
N PHE A 148 4.77 16.21 6.80
CA PHE A 148 6.19 16.14 7.14
C PHE A 148 7.02 16.34 5.87
N LEU A 149 7.82 17.40 5.82
CA LEU A 149 8.74 17.67 4.72
C LEU A 149 10.02 16.86 4.94
N ILE A 150 10.32 15.96 3.99
CA ILE A 150 11.49 15.08 4.02
C ILE A 150 12.55 15.61 3.06
N ASN A 151 13.78 15.74 3.55
CA ASN A 151 14.94 16.19 2.78
C ASN A 151 14.76 17.52 2.03
N LYS A 152 13.77 18.34 2.42
CA LYS A 152 13.31 19.52 1.67
C LYS A 152 12.92 19.22 0.21
N SER A 153 12.54 17.98 -0.09
CA SER A 153 12.31 17.49 -1.47
C SER A 153 10.96 16.83 -1.68
N TRP A 154 10.35 16.20 -0.67
CA TRP A 154 9.07 15.51 -0.81
C TRP A 154 8.32 15.47 0.52
N TYR A 155 7.00 15.24 0.49
CA TYR A 155 6.18 15.19 1.70
C TYR A 155 5.75 13.77 2.05
N LEU A 156 5.86 13.44 3.33
CA LEU A 156 5.14 12.33 3.93
C LEU A 156 3.89 12.89 4.63
N VAL A 157 2.72 12.40 4.25
CA VAL A 157 1.43 12.93 4.74
C VAL A 157 0.73 11.87 5.56
N ASP A 158 0.58 12.11 6.85
CA ASP A 158 -0.15 11.22 7.77
C ASP A 158 -1.63 11.57 7.69
N LEU A 159 -2.42 10.67 7.10
CA LEU A 159 -3.87 10.80 7.05
C LEU A 159 -4.52 10.13 8.25
N PRO A 160 -5.65 10.68 8.71
CA PRO A 160 -6.38 10.11 9.82
C PRO A 160 -6.88 8.70 9.49
N GLY A 161 -6.74 7.81 10.47
CA GLY A 161 -7.10 6.41 10.29
C GLY A 161 -8.61 6.17 10.32
N TYR A 162 -9.06 5.18 9.55
CA TYR A 162 -10.45 4.74 9.53
C TYR A 162 -10.75 3.64 10.56
N GLY A 163 -12.03 3.30 10.76
CA GLY A 163 -12.46 2.18 11.61
C GLY A 163 -12.35 2.41 13.13
N TYR A 164 -12.65 3.62 13.60
CA TYR A 164 -12.62 3.95 15.04
C TYR A 164 -13.67 3.18 15.85
N ALA A 165 -13.25 2.51 16.93
CA ALA A 165 -14.12 1.67 17.77
C ALA A 165 -15.31 2.43 18.41
N HIS A 166 -15.13 3.72 18.72
CA HIS A 166 -16.12 4.59 19.37
C HIS A 166 -16.79 5.61 18.44
N ALA A 167 -16.58 5.51 17.12
CA ALA A 167 -17.29 6.36 16.16
C ALA A 167 -18.76 5.92 16.03
N SER A 168 -19.67 6.83 15.70
CA SER A 168 -21.05 6.50 15.33
C SER A 168 -21.06 5.55 14.13
N GLN A 169 -22.14 4.79 13.92
CA GLN A 169 -22.25 3.88 12.76
C GLN A 169 -22.03 4.62 11.41
N SER A 170 -22.45 5.89 11.33
CA SER A 170 -22.17 6.79 10.21
C SER A 170 -20.68 7.12 10.06
N ALA A 171 -19.94 7.33 11.15
CA ALA A 171 -18.51 7.66 11.13
C ALA A 171 -17.58 6.42 11.12
N LYS A 172 -18.11 5.21 11.37
CA LYS A 172 -17.38 3.94 11.28
C LYS A 172 -17.18 3.45 9.84
N THR A 173 -18.14 3.78 8.98
CA THR A 173 -18.18 3.33 7.57
C THR A 173 -17.64 4.39 6.62
N ASP A 174 -17.69 5.66 7.02
CA ASP A 174 -17.27 6.77 6.19
C ASP A 174 -15.89 7.24 6.66
N TRP A 175 -14.83 6.76 5.99
CA TRP A 175 -13.61 7.56 5.99
C TRP A 175 -14.00 8.94 5.45
N SER A 176 -13.63 9.96 6.20
CA SER A 176 -14.28 11.26 6.12
C SER A 176 -14.32 11.83 4.68
N ALA A 177 -15.36 12.61 4.37
CA ALA A 177 -15.41 13.38 3.13
C ALA A 177 -14.13 14.22 2.90
N PHE A 178 -13.43 14.62 3.97
CA PHE A 178 -12.17 15.36 3.84
C PHE A 178 -10.99 14.46 3.43
N THR A 179 -10.91 13.20 3.85
CA THR A 179 -9.85 12.28 3.39
C THR A 179 -10.05 11.98 1.91
N LYS A 180 -11.30 11.66 1.50
CA LYS A 180 -11.69 11.57 0.07
C LYS A 180 -11.29 12.83 -0.68
N GLY A 181 -11.64 13.99 -0.13
CA GLY A 181 -11.34 15.29 -0.71
C GLY A 181 -9.85 15.58 -0.85
N TYR A 182 -9.00 15.10 0.07
CA TYR A 182 -7.55 15.22 -0.09
C TYR A 182 -7.09 14.42 -1.31
N PHE A 183 -7.45 13.14 -1.40
CA PHE A 183 -7.05 12.28 -2.52
C PHE A 183 -7.53 12.78 -3.89
N LEU A 184 -8.76 13.29 -3.97
CA LEU A 184 -9.34 13.74 -5.25
C LEU A 184 -8.79 15.09 -5.73
N ASN A 185 -8.19 15.89 -4.85
CA ASN A 185 -7.79 17.26 -5.18
C ASN A 185 -6.28 17.52 -5.01
N ARG A 186 -5.49 16.47 -4.72
CA ARG A 186 -4.03 16.61 -4.50
C ARG A 186 -3.27 16.14 -5.73
N ASP A 187 -2.92 17.09 -6.58
CA ASP A 187 -2.16 16.87 -7.82
C ASP A 187 -0.70 16.47 -7.59
N THR A 188 -0.14 16.80 -6.43
CA THR A 188 1.22 16.41 -5.99
C THR A 188 1.28 15.01 -5.39
N LEU A 189 0.14 14.31 -5.22
CA LEU A 189 0.11 12.97 -4.66
C LEU A 189 0.67 11.96 -5.65
N VAL A 190 1.78 11.30 -5.27
CA VAL A 190 2.39 10.23 -6.05
C VAL A 190 1.70 8.90 -5.76
N SER A 191 1.57 8.54 -4.49
CA SER A 191 0.98 7.26 -4.09
C SER A 191 0.48 7.25 -2.65
N ALA A 192 -0.56 6.46 -2.38
CA ALA A 192 -0.99 6.14 -1.04
C ALA A 192 -0.23 4.92 -0.49
N LEU A 193 0.20 4.98 0.78
CA LEU A 193 0.69 3.83 1.53
C LEU A 193 -0.46 3.31 2.39
N LEU A 194 -1.14 2.25 1.94
CA LEU A 194 -2.29 1.65 2.62
C LEU A 194 -1.81 0.56 3.58
N LEU A 195 -1.82 0.88 4.87
CA LEU A 195 -1.33 -0.01 5.92
C LEU A 195 -2.37 -1.06 6.31
N VAL A 196 -1.91 -2.31 6.43
CA VAL A 196 -2.70 -3.47 6.86
C VAL A 196 -1.93 -4.24 7.95
N ASP A 197 -2.56 -4.53 9.08
CA ASP A 197 -1.92 -5.27 10.18
C ASP A 197 -1.84 -6.77 9.84
N SER A 198 -0.64 -7.34 9.75
CA SER A 198 -0.46 -8.76 9.39
C SER A 198 -0.93 -9.74 10.47
N ASN A 199 -1.24 -9.26 11.68
CA ASN A 199 -1.65 -10.10 12.80
C ASN A 199 -3.16 -10.33 12.90
N VAL A 200 -3.94 -9.66 12.06
CA VAL A 200 -5.39 -9.85 11.99
C VAL A 200 -5.78 -10.45 10.64
N PRO A 201 -6.85 -11.26 10.58
CA PRO A 201 -7.39 -11.72 9.30
C PRO A 201 -7.75 -10.54 8.40
N PRO A 202 -7.75 -10.69 7.06
CA PRO A 202 -8.17 -9.64 6.13
C PRO A 202 -9.51 -9.02 6.54
N GLN A 203 -9.59 -7.69 6.47
CA GLN A 203 -10.74 -6.93 6.95
C GLN A 203 -11.40 -6.25 5.77
N GLN A 204 -12.73 -6.32 5.71
CA GLN A 204 -13.49 -5.76 4.60
C GLN A 204 -13.23 -4.25 4.41
N ILE A 205 -13.08 -3.51 5.51
CA ILE A 205 -12.79 -2.06 5.47
C ILE A 205 -11.45 -1.71 4.79
N ASP A 206 -10.45 -2.59 4.88
CA ASP A 206 -9.16 -2.39 4.21
C ASP A 206 -9.29 -2.64 2.70
N LEU A 207 -10.07 -3.66 2.32
CA LEU A 207 -10.38 -3.97 0.92
C LEU A 207 -11.25 -2.88 0.29
N ASP A 208 -12.26 -2.38 1.00
CA ASP A 208 -13.13 -1.30 0.53
C ASP A 208 -12.33 -0.02 0.30
N CYS A 209 -11.37 0.28 1.18
CA CYS A 209 -10.46 1.40 1.02
C CYS A 209 -9.58 1.24 -0.22
N ALA A 210 -8.92 0.08 -0.40
CA ALA A 210 -8.12 -0.21 -1.59
C ALA A 210 -8.96 -0.10 -2.88
N ASN A 211 -10.18 -0.66 -2.87
CA ASN A 211 -11.10 -0.60 -3.99
C ASN A 211 -11.52 0.83 -4.31
N TRP A 212 -11.73 1.67 -3.30
CA TRP A 212 -12.03 3.09 -3.50
C TRP A 212 -10.86 3.83 -4.14
N LEU A 213 -9.62 3.61 -3.66
CA LEU A 213 -8.41 4.21 -4.25
C LEU A 213 -8.28 3.81 -5.72
N GLY A 214 -8.43 2.51 -6.00
CA GLY A 214 -8.36 1.95 -7.35
C GLY A 214 -9.42 2.46 -8.32
N ARG A 215 -10.67 2.65 -7.86
CA ARG A 215 -11.75 3.22 -8.68
C ARG A 215 -11.56 4.71 -9.00
N ASN A 216 -10.80 5.42 -8.17
CA ASN A 216 -10.51 6.84 -8.36
C ASN A 216 -9.13 7.06 -9.00
N ASN A 217 -8.50 6.01 -9.55
CA ASN A 217 -7.18 6.05 -10.18
C ASN A 217 -6.08 6.64 -9.29
N ILE A 218 -6.17 6.38 -7.98
CA ILE A 218 -5.13 6.78 -7.03
C ILE A 218 -4.20 5.59 -6.88
N GLY A 219 -2.94 5.76 -7.30
CA GLY A 219 -1.90 4.75 -7.09
C GLY A 219 -1.73 4.48 -5.60
N PHE A 220 -1.59 3.20 -5.22
CA PHE A 220 -1.38 2.83 -3.82
C PHE A 220 -0.48 1.59 -3.70
N THR A 221 0.15 1.47 -2.53
CA THR A 221 0.96 0.33 -2.11
C THR A 221 0.41 -0.23 -0.81
N PHE A 222 0.18 -1.53 -0.75
CA PHE A 222 -0.13 -2.22 0.50
C PHE A 222 1.12 -2.32 1.37
N VAL A 223 1.06 -1.79 2.57
CA VAL A 223 2.15 -1.89 3.55
C VAL A 223 1.67 -2.79 4.69
N PHE A 224 2.09 -4.05 4.67
CA PHE A 224 1.81 -4.98 5.75
C PHE A 224 2.66 -4.61 6.96
N THR A 225 2.03 -4.28 8.08
CA THR A 225 2.72 -3.85 9.29
C THR A 225 2.77 -4.95 10.34
N LYS A 226 3.68 -4.79 11.31
CA LYS A 226 3.85 -5.69 12.47
C LYS A 226 4.21 -7.12 12.09
N CYS A 227 4.94 -7.28 10.98
CA CYS A 227 5.41 -8.58 10.51
C CYS A 227 6.53 -9.20 11.37
N ASP A 228 7.01 -8.49 12.40
CA ASP A 228 7.88 -9.01 13.45
C ASP A 228 7.15 -9.91 14.46
N LYS A 229 5.82 -9.78 14.57
CA LYS A 229 5.03 -10.49 15.58
C LYS A 229 4.64 -11.89 15.10
N VAL A 230 5.58 -12.81 15.15
CA VAL A 230 5.23 -14.24 15.07
C VAL A 230 4.61 -14.64 16.41
N LYS A 231 3.31 -14.97 16.43
CA LYS A 231 2.70 -15.53 17.65
C LYS A 231 3.29 -16.92 17.93
N ILE A 232 4.05 -17.03 19.00
CA ILE A 232 4.55 -18.31 19.55
C ILE A 232 3.37 -19.01 20.24
N GLY A 233 2.63 -19.88 19.53
CA GLY A 233 1.53 -20.67 20.09
C GLY A 233 0.45 -21.13 19.08
N LYS A 234 -0.59 -21.85 19.55
CA LYS A 234 -1.67 -22.49 18.76
C LYS A 234 -2.60 -21.53 17.97
N GLY A 235 -2.25 -20.26 17.80
CA GLY A 235 -3.01 -19.28 17.01
C GLY A 235 -2.52 -19.22 15.57
N LYS A 236 -3.44 -19.08 14.59
CA LYS A 236 -3.14 -18.91 13.16
C LYS A 236 -2.02 -17.89 12.93
N ARG A 237 -1.04 -18.26 12.09
CA ARG A 237 0.22 -17.52 11.90
C ARG A 237 -0.05 -16.13 11.29
N SER A 238 0.81 -15.15 11.61
CA SER A 238 0.90 -13.87 10.86
C SER A 238 1.01 -14.13 9.36
N ASP A 239 1.75 -15.18 9.01
CA ASP A 239 2.01 -15.59 7.63
C ASP A 239 0.73 -16.12 6.95
N ASP A 240 -0.18 -16.76 7.69
CA ASP A 240 -1.45 -17.24 7.15
C ASP A 240 -2.41 -16.09 6.81
N ASN A 241 -2.43 -15.03 7.63
CA ASN A 241 -3.27 -13.86 7.38
C ASN A 241 -2.75 -13.07 6.18
N LEU A 242 -1.43 -12.89 6.12
CA LEU A 242 -0.76 -12.25 4.99
C LEU A 242 -1.06 -13.00 3.69
N LYS A 243 -0.86 -14.33 3.68
CA LYS A 243 -1.14 -15.16 2.51
C LYS A 243 -2.60 -15.07 2.07
N LYS A 244 -3.55 -15.10 3.01
CA LYS A 244 -4.97 -14.89 2.69
C LYS A 244 -5.23 -13.51 2.09
N PHE A 245 -4.56 -12.47 2.57
CA PHE A 245 -4.72 -11.13 2.02
C PHE A 245 -4.15 -11.06 0.60
N GLN A 246 -2.97 -11.63 0.37
CA GLN A 246 -2.34 -11.74 -0.95
C GLN A 246 -3.22 -12.54 -1.93
N ASP A 247 -3.81 -13.65 -1.49
CA ASP A 247 -4.76 -14.45 -2.27
C ASP A 247 -6.05 -13.68 -2.60
N LEU A 248 -6.50 -12.78 -1.72
CA LEU A 248 -7.65 -11.93 -2.00
C LEU A 248 -7.30 -10.85 -3.03
N ILE A 249 -6.12 -10.23 -2.89
CA ILE A 249 -5.62 -9.25 -3.86
C ILE A 249 -5.48 -9.89 -5.24
N SER A 250 -4.80 -11.04 -5.34
CA SER A 250 -4.54 -11.69 -6.63
C SER A 250 -5.82 -12.13 -7.36
N LYS A 251 -6.90 -12.41 -6.62
CA LYS A 251 -8.21 -12.74 -7.20
C LYS A 251 -9.04 -11.51 -7.58
N GLN A 252 -8.85 -10.39 -6.90
CA GLN A 252 -9.66 -9.19 -7.09
C GLN A 252 -9.07 -8.22 -8.13
N TYR A 253 -7.75 -8.23 -8.31
CA TYR A 253 -7.06 -7.32 -9.21
C TYR A 253 -6.48 -8.09 -10.40
N LYS A 254 -6.67 -7.57 -11.61
CA LYS A 254 -6.08 -8.15 -12.83
C LYS A 254 -4.56 -8.08 -12.81
N GLU A 255 -4.06 -6.93 -12.35
CA GLU A 255 -2.65 -6.69 -12.07
C GLU A 255 -2.50 -6.51 -10.56
N PRO A 256 -1.69 -7.32 -9.88
CA PRO A 256 -1.59 -7.26 -8.43
C PRO A 256 -0.97 -5.91 -8.00
N PRO A 257 -1.64 -5.12 -7.15
CA PRO A 257 -1.06 -3.91 -6.59
C PRO A 257 0.24 -4.23 -5.82
N PRO A 258 1.17 -3.27 -5.75
CA PRO A 258 2.41 -3.44 -5.02
C PRO A 258 2.12 -3.65 -3.54
N TRP A 259 2.84 -4.59 -2.92
CA TRP A 259 2.77 -4.83 -1.49
C TRP A 259 4.15 -5.09 -0.90
N ILE A 260 4.33 -4.70 0.36
CA ILE A 260 5.59 -4.88 1.10
C ILE A 260 5.36 -5.14 2.59
N MET A 261 6.14 -6.07 3.15
CA MET A 261 6.15 -6.41 4.58
C MET A 261 7.05 -5.44 5.35
N THR A 262 6.56 -4.96 6.49
CA THR A 262 7.27 -3.98 7.33
C THR A 262 7.12 -4.25 8.82
N SER A 263 8.10 -3.78 9.59
CA SER A 263 8.01 -3.64 11.04
C SER A 263 8.50 -2.28 11.49
N GLY A 264 7.64 -1.54 12.20
CA GLY A 264 8.04 -0.30 12.88
C GLY A 264 8.95 -0.55 14.10
N ILE A 265 9.07 -1.79 14.57
CA ILE A 265 9.88 -2.16 15.74
C ILE A 265 11.27 -2.63 15.30
N THR A 266 11.33 -3.61 14.40
CA THR A 266 12.61 -4.21 13.96
C THR A 266 13.25 -3.46 12.79
N GLY A 267 12.50 -2.60 12.10
CA GLY A 267 12.95 -1.93 10.88
C GLY A 267 12.84 -2.80 9.63
N LEU A 268 12.27 -4.02 9.73
CA LEU A 268 12.01 -4.89 8.58
C LEU A 268 11.34 -4.11 7.43
N GLY A 269 11.82 -4.32 6.21
CA GLY A 269 11.24 -3.79 4.96
C GLY A 269 11.31 -2.28 4.79
N ARG A 270 11.91 -1.56 5.74
CA ARG A 270 11.94 -0.10 5.71
C ARG A 270 12.77 0.46 4.57
N ASP A 271 14.01 0.00 4.42
CA ASP A 271 14.89 0.50 3.36
C ASP A 271 14.35 0.11 1.98
N ASN A 272 13.75 -1.08 1.86
CA ASN A 272 13.01 -1.53 0.68
C ASN A 272 11.80 -0.62 0.36
N LEU A 273 11.00 -0.24 1.37
CA LEU A 273 9.89 0.69 1.19
C LEU A 273 10.38 2.08 0.76
N LEU A 274 11.45 2.60 1.37
CA LEU A 274 12.06 3.86 0.95
C LEU A 274 12.57 3.80 -0.50
N LEU A 275 13.16 2.68 -0.90
CA LEU A 275 13.64 2.47 -2.26
C LEU A 275 12.48 2.41 -3.26
N HIS A 276 11.39 1.71 -2.93
CA HIS A 276 10.16 1.72 -3.72
C HIS A 276 9.55 3.12 -3.84
N MET A 277 9.40 3.85 -2.73
CA MET A 277 8.91 5.23 -2.75
C MET A 277 9.79 6.12 -3.63
N SER A 278 11.10 5.93 -3.56
CA SER A 278 12.04 6.69 -4.37
C SER A 278 11.88 6.43 -5.87
N GLN A 279 11.61 5.17 -6.27
CA GLN A 279 11.36 4.85 -7.68
C GLN A 279 10.10 5.54 -8.21
N LEU A 280 9.02 5.54 -7.40
CA LEU A 280 7.76 6.17 -7.79
C LEU A 280 7.92 7.70 -7.86
N ARG A 281 8.65 8.27 -6.91
CA ARG A 281 8.95 9.71 -6.87
C ARG A 281 9.79 10.14 -8.08
N ASN A 282 10.89 9.44 -8.35
CA ASN A 282 11.80 9.81 -9.42
C ASN A 282 11.13 9.64 -10.80
N TYR A 283 10.26 8.65 -10.97
CA TYR A 283 9.42 8.53 -12.17
C TYR A 283 8.41 9.69 -12.29
N TRP A 284 7.75 10.05 -11.18
CA TRP A 284 6.81 11.18 -11.15
C TRP A 284 7.49 12.52 -11.50
N ASP A 285 8.71 12.76 -11.01
CA ASP A 285 9.48 13.97 -11.30
C ASP A 285 9.84 14.08 -12.79
N GLN A 286 10.09 12.96 -13.48
CA GLN A 286 10.39 12.97 -14.92
C GLN A 286 9.17 13.29 -15.78
N GLU A 287 7.98 12.87 -15.36
CA GLU A 287 6.72 13.18 -16.06
C GLU A 287 6.23 14.60 -15.78
N ALA A 288 6.68 15.23 -14.69
CA ALA A 288 6.28 16.58 -14.29
C ALA A 288 7.02 17.70 -15.06
N VAL A 289 8.08 17.36 -15.80
CA VAL A 289 8.86 18.25 -16.68
C VAL A 289 8.29 18.20 -18.10
#